data_AF-A0A957V2N9-F1
#
_entry.id   AF-A0A957V2N9-F1
#
_cell.length_a   1.000
_cell.length_b   1.000
_cell.length_c   1.000
_cell.angle_alpha   90.00
_cell.angle_beta   90.00
_cell.angle_gamma   90.00
#
_symmetry.space_group_name_H-M   'P 1'
#
loop_
_entity.id
_entity.type
_entity.pdbx_description
1 polymer ?
#
loop_
_entity_poly.entity_id
_entity_poly.type
_entity_poly.pdbx_seq_one_letter_code
_entity_poly.pdbx_strand_id
1 'polypeptide(L)'
;LPNFGDEKGVADTVKLSGLDVPILVQAYPDDLDQFSVERRRDAFCGKVSVCNNLRQYGYAFTLTDLHTVHPRTPEFRQDLEKFLGVCRIVNGLSTARLGAIGARPGAFNTVRYSEKLLQAYGMSVQTLDLSEVLGWVQRLP
;
A
#
# COMPACT_ATOMS: atom_id res chain seq x y z
N LEU A 1 -12.45 -3.86 12.34
CA LEU A 1 -12.38 -3.97 13.81
C LEU A 1 -13.80 -3.84 14.38
N PRO A 2 -14.34 -4.91 14.98
CA PRO A 2 -15.72 -4.91 15.50
C PRO A 2 -15.84 -4.29 16.91
N ASN A 3 -14.72 -4.01 17.58
CA ASN A 3 -14.66 -3.47 18.93
C ASN A 3 -13.26 -2.88 19.22
N PHE A 4 -13.03 -2.44 20.46
CA PHE A 4 -11.69 -2.17 21.00
C PHE A 4 -10.89 -3.49 21.08
N GLY A 5 -10.15 -3.78 20.00
CA GLY A 5 -9.29 -4.96 19.88
C GLY A 5 -7.95 -4.79 20.58
N ASP A 6 -7.19 -5.88 20.73
CA ASP A 6 -5.82 -5.87 21.25
C ASP A 6 -4.87 -5.28 20.19
N GLU A 7 -4.51 -4.00 20.36
CA GLU A 7 -3.65 -3.30 19.40
C GLU A 7 -2.25 -3.91 19.28
N LYS A 8 -1.74 -4.55 20.35
CA LYS A 8 -0.44 -5.20 20.32
C LYS A 8 -0.53 -6.47 19.50
N GLY A 9 -1.58 -7.27 19.71
CA GLY A 9 -1.85 -8.47 18.94
C GLY A 9 -1.91 -8.21 17.43
N VAL A 10 -2.53 -7.09 17.01
CA VAL A 10 -2.57 -6.70 15.58
C VAL A 10 -1.17 -6.40 15.05
N ALA A 11 -0.39 -5.54 15.72
CA ALA A 11 0.94 -5.17 15.26
C ALA A 11 1.92 -6.37 15.25
N ASP A 12 1.87 -7.20 16.28
CA ASP A 12 2.69 -8.42 16.37
C ASP A 12 2.30 -9.42 15.27
N THR A 13 1.01 -9.56 14.94
CA THR A 13 0.57 -10.43 13.84
C THR A 13 1.15 -9.97 12.50
N VAL A 14 1.08 -8.67 12.20
CA VAL A 14 1.68 -8.11 10.97
C VAL A 14 3.18 -8.38 10.95
N LYS A 15 3.87 -8.12 12.07
CA LYS A 15 5.31 -8.36 12.18
C LYS A 15 5.71 -9.82 12.01
N LEU A 16 5.02 -10.73 12.69
CA LEU A 16 5.31 -12.17 12.64
C LEU A 16 4.95 -12.79 11.30
N SER A 17 4.00 -12.20 10.56
CA SER A 17 3.66 -12.67 9.21
C SER A 17 4.81 -12.54 8.21
N GLY A 18 5.72 -11.58 8.42
CA GLY A 18 6.77 -11.25 7.47
C GLY A 18 6.27 -10.71 6.13
N LEU A 19 4.98 -10.39 6.01
CA LEU A 19 4.37 -9.88 4.79
C LEU A 19 4.64 -8.38 4.65
N ASP A 20 5.06 -7.97 3.45
CA ASP A 20 5.17 -6.57 3.04
C ASP A 20 4.06 -6.23 2.04
N VAL A 21 2.83 -6.10 2.54
CA VAL A 21 1.62 -5.87 1.74
C VAL A 21 0.81 -4.70 2.30
N PRO A 22 0.01 -4.00 1.48
CA PRO A 22 -0.82 -2.90 1.95
C PRO A 22 -1.81 -3.33 3.04
N ILE A 23 -2.04 -2.45 4.02
CA ILE A 23 -2.95 -2.67 5.15
C ILE A 23 -4.11 -1.69 5.07
N LEU A 24 -5.35 -2.16 5.14
CA LEU A 24 -6.56 -1.33 5.28
C LEU A 24 -7.11 -1.46 6.70
N VAL A 25 -7.31 -0.35 7.40
CA VAL A 25 -7.90 -0.33 8.74
C VAL A 25 -9.34 0.18 8.68
N GLN A 26 -10.29 -0.74 8.83
CA GLN A 26 -11.72 -0.46 8.96
C GLN A 26 -12.19 -0.69 10.41
N ALA A 27 -13.13 0.12 10.87
CA ALA A 27 -13.84 -0.08 12.14
C ALA A 27 -15.35 -0.06 11.92
N TYR A 28 -16.06 -0.92 12.65
CA TYR A 28 -17.52 -0.96 12.63
C TYR A 28 -18.09 0.27 13.35
N PRO A 29 -19.26 0.76 12.95
CA PRO A 29 -20.03 1.66 13.79
C PRO A 29 -20.53 0.89 15.02
N ASP A 30 -20.42 1.50 16.20
CA ASP A 30 -20.92 0.90 17.43
C ASP A 30 -22.46 1.00 17.51
N ASP A 31 -23.07 0.02 18.16
CA ASP A 31 -24.52 0.00 18.41
C ASP A 31 -24.82 0.81 19.68
N LEU A 32 -25.49 1.96 19.51
CA LEU A 32 -25.81 2.89 20.60
C LEU A 32 -26.67 2.24 21.69
N ASP A 33 -27.48 1.24 21.33
CA ASP A 33 -28.36 0.54 22.26
C ASP A 33 -27.62 -0.52 23.10
N GLN A 34 -26.35 -0.80 22.78
CA GLN A 34 -25.51 -1.79 23.46
C GLN A 34 -24.37 -1.18 24.29
N PHE A 35 -24.39 0.15 24.52
CA PHE A 35 -23.42 0.87 25.37
C PHE A 35 -23.67 0.70 26.88
N SER A 36 -23.84 -0.54 27.35
CA SER A 36 -23.84 -0.83 28.78
C SER A 36 -22.45 -0.58 29.39
N VAL A 37 -22.36 -0.34 30.70
CA VAL A 37 -21.09 -0.07 31.40
C VAL A 37 -20.06 -1.19 31.17
N GLU A 38 -20.51 -2.43 31.06
CA GLU A 38 -19.70 -3.63 30.80
C GLU A 38 -19.17 -3.70 29.35
N ARG A 39 -19.84 -3.02 28.41
CA ARG A 39 -19.53 -3.02 26.97
C ARG A 39 -19.11 -1.64 26.44
N ARG A 40 -18.63 -0.74 27.29
CA ARG A 40 -18.06 0.59 26.93
C ARG A 40 -16.73 0.49 26.17
N ARG A 41 -16.71 -0.26 25.07
CA ARG A 41 -15.57 -0.38 24.15
C ARG A 41 -16.08 -0.03 22.78
N ASP A 42 -15.66 1.12 22.27
CA ASP A 42 -16.02 1.57 20.95
C ASP A 42 -14.93 1.17 19.94
N ALA A 43 -15.35 0.77 18.74
CA ALA A 43 -14.45 0.32 17.69
C ALA A 43 -13.58 1.45 17.13
N PHE A 44 -14.00 2.71 17.30
CA PHE A 44 -13.26 3.87 16.83
C PHE A 44 -11.98 4.11 17.65
N CYS A 45 -12.05 4.10 18.98
CA CYS A 45 -10.89 4.18 19.86
C CYS A 45 -9.93 3.01 19.59
N GLY A 46 -10.47 1.80 19.36
CA GLY A 46 -9.68 0.64 18.94
C GLY A 46 -8.93 0.88 17.62
N LYS A 47 -9.58 1.48 16.62
CA LYS A 47 -8.95 1.89 15.35
C LYS A 47 -7.80 2.86 15.58
N VAL A 48 -8.00 3.88 16.41
CA VAL A 48 -6.95 4.86 16.75
C VAL A 48 -5.76 4.18 17.43
N SER A 49 -6.02 3.30 18.40
CA SER A 49 -5.00 2.53 19.12
C SER A 49 -4.17 1.65 18.17
N VAL A 50 -4.84 0.86 17.32
CA VAL A 50 -4.19 0.01 16.31
C VAL A 50 -3.36 0.84 15.33
N CYS A 51 -3.90 1.96 14.83
CA CYS A 51 -3.18 2.83 13.89
C CYS A 51 -1.92 3.44 14.52
N ASN A 52 -1.99 3.82 15.79
CA ASN A 52 -0.83 4.31 16.54
C ASN A 52 0.25 3.23 16.64
N ASN A 53 -0.13 1.98 16.93
CA ASN A 53 0.81 0.86 17.01
C ASN A 53 1.44 0.53 15.65
N LEU A 54 0.64 0.46 14.57
CA LEU A 54 1.16 0.25 13.22
C LEU A 54 2.18 1.33 12.84
N ARG A 55 1.88 2.60 13.18
CA ARG A 55 2.81 3.71 12.98
C ARG A 55 4.11 3.54 13.77
N GLN A 56 4.03 3.12 15.03
CA GLN A 56 5.23 2.88 15.86
C GLN A 56 6.10 1.75 15.31
N TYR A 57 5.48 0.72 14.73
CA TYR A 57 6.19 -0.41 14.13
C TYR A 57 6.71 -0.10 12.71
N GLY A 58 6.35 1.06 12.14
CA GLY A 58 6.77 1.47 10.80
C GLY A 58 5.93 0.90 9.67
N TYR A 59 4.73 0.36 9.96
CA TYR A 59 3.83 -0.14 8.94
C TYR A 59 2.95 0.97 8.36
N ALA A 60 2.99 1.10 7.03
CA ALA A 60 2.07 1.96 6.30
C ALA A 60 0.67 1.34 6.26
N PHE A 61 -0.37 2.17 6.38
CA PHE A 61 -1.75 1.73 6.31
C PHE A 61 -2.64 2.77 5.64
N THR A 62 -3.78 2.31 5.12
CA THR A 62 -4.85 3.12 4.54
C THR A 62 -6.04 3.12 5.48
N LEU A 63 -6.74 4.25 5.54
CA LEU A 63 -7.97 4.42 6.30
C LEU A 63 -9.17 4.50 5.35
N THR A 64 -10.33 4.07 5.84
CA THR A 64 -11.64 4.41 5.27
C THR A 64 -11.91 5.90 5.37
N ASP A 65 -12.72 6.46 4.46
CA ASP A 65 -13.09 7.89 4.46
C ASP A 65 -13.82 8.28 5.75
N LEU A 66 -14.68 7.39 6.25
CA LEU A 66 -15.37 7.54 7.53
C LEU A 66 -14.57 6.93 8.68
N HIS A 67 -14.70 7.52 9.87
CA HIS A 67 -14.09 7.02 11.11
C HIS A 67 -14.49 5.57 11.40
N THR A 68 -15.79 5.29 11.29
CA THR A 68 -16.41 3.97 11.37
C THR A 68 -17.36 3.79 10.20
N VAL A 69 -17.40 2.61 9.60
CA VAL A 69 -18.28 2.32 8.46
C VAL A 69 -18.65 0.85 8.45
N HIS A 70 -19.91 0.54 8.19
CA HIS A 70 -20.35 -0.85 8.14
C HIS A 70 -19.97 -1.47 6.77
N PRO A 71 -19.39 -2.68 6.70
CA PRO A 71 -18.87 -3.24 5.44
C PRO A 71 -19.92 -3.49 4.33
N ARG A 72 -21.21 -3.43 4.67
CA ARG A 72 -22.31 -3.60 3.72
C ARG A 72 -22.79 -2.29 3.11
N THR A 73 -22.22 -1.15 3.49
CA THR A 73 -22.67 0.15 2.97
C THR A 73 -21.96 0.50 1.66
N PRO A 74 -22.58 1.32 0.78
CA PRO A 74 -21.95 1.80 -0.43
C PRO A 74 -20.65 2.58 -0.19
N GLU A 75 -20.52 3.29 0.93
CA GLU A 75 -19.33 4.08 1.28
C GLU A 75 -18.12 3.16 1.48
N PHE A 76 -18.28 2.05 2.23
CA PHE A 76 -17.18 1.09 2.40
C PHE A 76 -16.81 0.41 1.08
N ARG A 77 -17.76 0.18 0.17
CA ARG A 77 -17.46 -0.36 -1.15
C ARG A 77 -16.53 0.58 -1.92
N GLN A 78 -16.79 1.89 -1.90
CA GLN A 78 -15.94 2.88 -2.57
C GLN A 78 -14.52 2.90 -1.96
N ASP A 79 -14.42 2.87 -0.62
CA ASP A 79 -13.12 2.78 0.06
C ASP A 79 -12.35 1.53 -0.32
N LEU A 80 -13.04 0.39 -0.39
CA LEU A 80 -12.44 -0.89 -0.78
C LEU A 80 -11.98 -0.86 -2.25
N GLU A 81 -12.76 -0.29 -3.16
CA GLU A 81 -12.38 -0.12 -4.57
C GLU A 81 -11.11 0.74 -4.73
N LYS A 82 -11.01 1.84 -3.97
CA LYS A 82 -9.80 2.68 -3.90
C LYS A 82 -8.61 1.87 -3.38
N PHE A 83 -8.79 1.15 -2.27
CA PHE A 83 -7.73 0.35 -1.65
C PHE A 83 -7.26 -0.81 -2.54
N LEU A 84 -8.17 -1.46 -3.27
CA LEU A 84 -7.80 -2.46 -4.29
C LEU A 84 -6.93 -1.84 -5.40
N GLY A 85 -7.14 -0.57 -5.73
CA GLY A 85 -6.25 0.19 -6.60
C GLY A 85 -4.82 0.28 -6.05
N VAL A 86 -4.67 0.60 -4.76
CA VAL A 86 -3.37 0.61 -4.07
C VAL A 86 -2.71 -0.77 -4.13
N CYS A 87 -3.45 -1.83 -3.81
CA CYS A 87 -2.92 -3.21 -3.88
C CYS A 87 -2.43 -3.58 -5.28
N ARG A 88 -3.18 -3.21 -6.34
CA ARG A 88 -2.75 -3.44 -7.73
C ARG A 88 -1.46 -2.70 -8.07
N ILE A 89 -1.33 -1.45 -7.64
CA ILE A 89 -0.12 -0.64 -7.90
C ILE A 89 1.09 -1.23 -7.18
N VAL A 90 0.97 -1.55 -5.89
CA VAL A 90 2.08 -2.13 -5.11
C VAL A 90 2.50 -3.49 -5.70
N ASN A 91 1.53 -4.35 -6.05
CA ASN A 91 1.82 -5.62 -6.68
C ASN A 91 2.49 -5.47 -8.07
N GLY A 92 2.06 -4.50 -8.87
CA GLY A 92 2.64 -4.27 -10.21
C GLY A 92 4.01 -3.61 -10.18
N LEU A 93 4.23 -2.65 -9.27
CA LEU A 93 5.49 -1.89 -9.20
C LEU A 93 6.60 -2.66 -8.49
N SER A 94 6.29 -3.46 -7.46
CA SER A 94 7.28 -4.22 -6.68
C SER A 94 8.10 -5.21 -7.51
N THR A 95 7.61 -5.59 -8.70
CA THR A 95 8.32 -6.49 -9.63
C THR A 95 8.48 -5.87 -11.03
N ALA A 96 8.44 -4.53 -11.14
CA ALA A 96 8.48 -3.88 -12.44
C ALA A 96 9.81 -4.09 -13.16
N ARG A 97 9.73 -4.29 -14.48
CA ARG A 97 10.89 -4.41 -15.39
C ARG A 97 10.91 -3.19 -16.30
N LEU A 98 11.92 -2.35 -16.14
CA LEU A 98 12.06 -1.08 -16.84
C LEU A 98 13.07 -1.23 -17.98
N GLY A 99 12.64 -0.96 -19.21
CA GLY A 99 13.54 -0.87 -20.37
C GLY A 99 14.02 0.57 -20.57
N ALA A 100 15.31 0.83 -20.39
CA ALA A 100 15.92 2.12 -20.64
C ALA A 100 16.60 2.11 -22.02
N ILE A 101 16.17 2.99 -22.93
CA ILE A 101 16.73 3.06 -24.29
C ILE A 101 17.76 4.17 -24.36
N GLY A 102 19.00 3.79 -24.71
CA GLY A 102 20.13 4.71 -24.84
C GLY A 102 20.63 5.28 -23.51
N ALA A 103 21.55 6.24 -23.61
CA ALA A 103 22.14 6.91 -22.46
C ALA A 103 21.26 8.05 -21.95
N ARG A 104 21.31 8.29 -20.63
CA ARG A 104 20.70 9.47 -20.00
C ARG A 104 21.29 10.77 -20.59
N PRO A 105 20.47 11.81 -20.82
CA PRO A 105 20.95 13.16 -21.10
C PRO A 105 21.79 13.75 -19.96
N GLY A 106 23.08 14.05 -20.20
CA GLY A 106 24.00 14.51 -19.16
C GLY A 106 23.63 15.84 -18.48
N ALA A 107 22.94 16.74 -19.19
CA ALA A 107 22.52 18.04 -18.67
C ALA A 107 21.35 17.96 -17.66
N PHE A 108 20.63 16.83 -17.60
CA PHE A 108 19.40 16.71 -16.83
C PHE A 108 19.62 15.86 -15.58
N ASN A 109 19.99 16.50 -14.48
CA ASN A 109 20.25 15.80 -13.21
C ASN A 109 18.98 15.26 -12.55
N THR A 110 17.81 15.84 -12.83
CA THR A 110 16.52 15.44 -12.28
C THR A 110 16.06 14.06 -12.73
N VAL A 111 16.59 13.56 -13.86
CA VAL A 111 16.27 12.21 -14.35
C VAL A 111 17.24 11.15 -13.84
N ARG A 112 18.16 11.47 -12.92
CA ARG A 112 19.07 10.51 -12.27
C ARG A 112 18.29 9.49 -11.45
N TYR A 113 18.68 8.23 -11.54
CA TYR A 113 18.15 7.12 -10.75
C TYR A 113 19.27 6.16 -10.39
N SER A 114 19.04 5.31 -9.38
CA SER A 114 19.97 4.26 -8.96
C SER A 114 19.36 2.90 -9.21
N GLU A 115 19.94 2.14 -10.14
CA GLU A 115 19.53 0.75 -10.40
C GLU A 115 19.66 -0.13 -9.17
N LYS A 116 20.69 0.11 -8.36
CA LYS A 116 20.88 -0.57 -7.08
C LYS A 116 19.71 -0.33 -6.11
N LEU A 117 19.19 0.89 -6.05
CA LEU A 117 18.02 1.18 -5.21
C LEU A 117 16.77 0.52 -5.80
N LEU A 118 16.55 0.62 -7.11
CA LEU A 118 15.42 -0.04 -7.76
C LEU A 118 15.43 -1.56 -7.51
N GLN A 119 16.60 -2.20 -7.62
CA GLN A 119 16.78 -3.62 -7.34
C GLN A 119 16.49 -3.97 -5.88
N ALA A 120 16.90 -3.13 -4.92
CA ALA A 120 16.56 -3.32 -3.51
C ALA A 120 15.05 -3.27 -3.23
N TYR A 121 14.28 -2.60 -4.10
CA TYR A 121 12.81 -2.57 -4.08
C TYR A 121 12.16 -3.57 -5.07
N GLY A 122 12.91 -4.57 -5.55
CA GLY A 122 12.40 -5.62 -6.43
C GLY A 122 12.23 -5.24 -7.92
N MET A 123 12.55 -4.00 -8.29
CA MET A 123 12.48 -3.53 -9.67
C MET A 123 13.80 -3.75 -10.41
N SER A 124 13.73 -4.17 -11.68
CA SER A 124 14.92 -4.34 -12.52
C SER A 124 14.94 -3.32 -13.66
N VAL A 125 16.11 -2.77 -13.96
CA VAL A 125 16.34 -1.96 -15.17
C VAL A 125 17.15 -2.79 -16.16
N GLN A 126 16.79 -2.72 -17.43
CA GLN A 126 17.54 -3.28 -18.55
C GLN A 126 17.79 -2.18 -19.56
N THR A 127 19.04 -1.98 -19.91
CA THR A 127 19.44 -0.96 -20.89
C THR A 127 19.48 -1.59 -22.28
N LEU A 128 18.85 -0.94 -23.26
CA LEU A 128 18.93 -1.26 -24.67
C LEU A 128 19.68 -0.13 -25.38
N ASP A 129 20.67 -0.45 -26.19
CA ASP A 129 21.38 0.59 -26.92
C ASP A 129 20.49 1.20 -28.01
N LEU A 130 20.60 2.52 -28.22
CA LEU A 130 19.78 3.19 -29.22
C LEU A 130 20.07 2.68 -30.65
N SER A 131 21.30 2.27 -30.93
CA SER A 131 21.68 1.71 -32.23
C SER A 131 20.96 0.40 -32.54
N GLU A 132 20.65 -0.43 -31.54
CA GLU A 132 19.86 -1.65 -31.73
C GLU A 132 18.44 -1.33 -32.17
N VAL A 133 17.81 -0.33 -31.53
CA VAL A 133 16.47 0.14 -31.90
C VAL A 133 16.46 0.67 -33.33
N LEU A 134 17.44 1.48 -33.72
CA LEU A 134 17.56 2.00 -35.08
C LEU A 134 17.73 0.86 -36.10
N GLY A 135 18.52 -0.15 -35.76
CA GLY A 135 18.71 -1.35 -36.58
C GLY A 135 17.42 -2.17 -36.75
N TRP A 136 16.57 -2.26 -35.73
CA TRP A 136 15.25 -2.91 -35.84
C TRP A 136 14.30 -2.12 -36.72
N VAL A 137 14.24 -0.80 -36.55
CA VAL A 137 13.36 0.08 -37.35
C VAL A 137 13.70 -0.01 -38.84
N GLN A 138 14.98 -0.07 -39.20
CA GLN A 138 15.41 -0.22 -40.60
C GLN A 138 15.02 -1.56 -41.24
N ARG A 139 14.69 -2.58 -40.44
CA ARG A 139 14.26 -3.90 -40.93
C ARG A 139 12.74 -4.04 -40.97
N LEU A 140 11.99 -3.04 -40.49
CA LEU A 140 10.54 -3.04 -40.61
C LEU A 140 10.15 -2.85 -42.09
N PRO A 141 9.20 -3.64 -42.61
CA PRO A 141 8.73 -3.54 -44.00
C PRO A 141 7.98 -2.24 -44.30
#